data_AF-A0A5E7XP35-F1
#
_entry.id   AF-A0A5E7XP35-F1
#
_cell.length_a   1.000
_cell.length_b   1.000
_cell.length_c   1.000
_cell.angle_alpha   90.00
_cell.angle_beta   90.00
_cell.angle_gamma   90.00
#
_symmetry.space_group_name_H-M   'P 1'
#
loop_
_entity.id
_entity.type
_entity.pdbx_description
1 polymer ?
#
loop_
_entity_poly.entity_id
_entity_poly.type
_entity_poly.pdbx_seq_one_letter_code
_entity_poly.pdbx_strand_id
1 'polypeptide(L)'
;MSQDERTRYSDEELREFEEIISQKLDKARSELKYIKESLSRSNDEGTDNTSGNIKVLEDGADMMEKENLSQLASRQQKFMVQLENAMVRIKNGTYGICVDTGKLISKERLKAVPHTMHSIEAKLKQSRN
;
A
#
# COMPACT_ATOMS: atom_id res chain seq x y z
N MET A 1 30.78 -12.59 -16.77
CA MET A 1 29.31 -12.37 -16.74
C MET A 1 28.81 -13.02 -15.47
N SER A 2 28.80 -12.28 -14.37
CA SER A 2 28.42 -12.82 -13.06
C SER A 2 27.08 -12.22 -12.70
N GLN A 3 25.98 -12.92 -12.99
CA GLN A 3 24.67 -12.50 -12.52
C GLN A 3 24.13 -13.59 -11.60
N ASP A 4 24.53 -13.44 -10.33
CA ASP A 4 23.85 -13.89 -9.11
C ASP A 4 23.05 -15.20 -9.22
N GLU A 5 23.73 -16.32 -8.96
CA GLU A 5 23.10 -17.55 -8.44
C GLU A 5 22.59 -17.37 -7.00
N ARG A 6 22.43 -16.13 -6.50
CA ARG A 6 21.89 -15.88 -5.16
C ARG A 6 20.38 -16.00 -5.20
N THR A 7 19.89 -17.03 -4.52
CA THR A 7 18.46 -17.30 -4.34
C THR A 7 17.84 -16.51 -3.18
N ARG A 8 18.66 -15.82 -2.38
CA ARG A 8 18.25 -15.08 -1.18
C ARG A 8 19.19 -13.90 -0.87
N TYR A 9 18.64 -12.86 -0.24
CA TYR A 9 19.38 -11.72 0.32
C TYR A 9 20.05 -12.04 1.66
N SER A 10 21.20 -11.41 1.94
CA SER A 10 21.85 -11.57 3.25
C SER A 10 21.04 -10.90 4.36
N ASP A 11 21.24 -11.34 5.60
CA ASP A 11 20.51 -10.80 6.75
C ASP A 11 20.78 -9.31 6.99
N GLU A 12 21.94 -8.80 6.57
CA GLU A 12 22.27 -7.37 6.60
C GLU A 12 21.35 -6.56 5.67
N GLU A 13 21.15 -7.03 4.44
CA GLU A 13 20.26 -6.38 3.48
C GLU A 13 18.80 -6.47 3.92
N LEU A 14 18.41 -7.61 4.48
CA LEU A 14 17.08 -7.83 5.03
C LEU A 14 16.76 -6.83 6.16
N ARG A 15 17.74 -6.50 7.01
CA ARG A 15 17.59 -5.46 8.04
C ARG A 15 17.39 -4.06 7.45
N GLU A 16 18.14 -3.69 6.40
CA GLU A 16 17.91 -2.41 5.71
C GLU A 16 16.46 -2.32 5.19
N PHE A 17 15.95 -3.40 4.59
CA PHE A 17 14.58 -3.43 4.10
C PHE A 17 13.55 -3.42 5.24
N GLU A 18 13.85 -4.05 6.37
CA GLU A 18 12.99 -4.03 7.57
C GLU A 18 12.78 -2.60 8.07
N GLU A 19 13.86 -1.82 8.21
CA GLU A 19 13.77 -0.41 8.62
C GLU A 19 12.95 0.42 7.63
N ILE A 20 13.18 0.25 6.33
CA ILE A 20 12.43 0.96 5.28
C ILE A 20 10.94 0.62 5.35
N ILE A 21 10.60 -0.66 5.54
CA ILE A 21 9.20 -1.11 5.63
C ILE A 21 8.55 -0.57 6.90
N SER A 22 9.25 -0.61 8.04
CA SER A 22 8.77 -0.07 9.31
C SER A 22 8.41 1.42 9.18
N GLN A 23 9.33 2.23 8.62
CA GLN A 23 9.07 3.65 8.38
C GLN A 23 7.88 3.89 7.45
N LYS A 24 7.71 3.08 6.40
CA LYS A 24 6.56 3.17 5.49
C LYS A 24 5.26 2.77 6.17
N LEU A 25 5.30 1.81 7.10
CA LEU A 25 4.15 1.33 7.85
C LEU A 25 3.63 2.43 8.81
N ASP A 26 4.53 3.13 9.51
CA ASP A 26 4.17 4.28 10.36
C ASP A 26 3.56 5.44 9.56
N LYS A 27 4.15 5.77 8.41
CA LYS A 27 3.55 6.74 7.48
C LYS A 27 2.16 6.31 7.02
N ALA A 28 2.03 5.04 6.63
CA ALA A 28 0.77 4.52 6.13
C ALA A 28 -0.33 4.52 7.19
N ARG A 29 0.01 4.21 8.46
CA ARG A 29 -0.90 4.32 9.61
C ARG A 29 -1.36 5.75 9.84
N SER A 30 -0.44 6.71 9.75
CA SER A 30 -0.74 8.13 9.94
C SER A 30 -1.68 8.65 8.84
N GLU A 31 -1.41 8.31 7.58
CA GLU A 31 -2.28 8.63 6.44
C GLU A 31 -3.68 8.01 6.59
N LEU A 32 -3.75 6.73 6.98
CA LEU A 32 -5.03 6.06 7.21
C LEU A 32 -5.83 6.70 8.35
N LYS A 33 -5.16 7.14 9.42
CA LYS A 33 -5.79 7.87 10.52
C LYS A 33 -6.36 9.20 10.03
N TYR A 34 -5.60 9.94 9.22
CA TYR A 34 -6.05 11.20 8.63
C TYR A 34 -7.28 11.01 7.74
N ILE A 35 -7.26 10.02 6.84
CA ILE A 35 -8.40 9.72 5.95
C ILE A 35 -9.64 9.33 6.78
N LYS A 36 -9.47 8.50 7.82
CA LYS A 36 -10.58 8.12 8.72
C LYS A 36 -11.15 9.29 9.50
N GLU A 37 -10.29 10.20 9.98
CA GLU A 37 -10.74 11.39 10.69
C GLU A 37 -11.52 12.33 9.76
N SER A 38 -11.03 12.53 8.54
CA SER A 38 -11.73 13.30 7.51
C SER A 38 -13.11 12.69 7.19
N LEU A 39 -13.19 11.37 7.01
CA LEU A 39 -14.46 10.65 6.80
C LEU A 39 -15.43 10.78 7.98
N SER A 40 -14.89 10.84 9.21
CA SER A 40 -15.69 10.99 10.43
C SER A 40 -16.23 12.41 10.60
N ARG A 41 -15.44 13.44 10.26
CA ARG A 41 -15.86 14.85 10.32
C ARG A 41 -16.97 15.15 9.31
N SER A 42 -16.85 14.65 8.07
CA SER A 42 -17.90 14.78 7.06
C SER A 42 -19.24 14.12 7.45
N ASN A 43 -19.24 13.16 8.38
CA ASN A 43 -20.50 12.60 8.90
C ASN A 43 -21.16 13.48 9.97
N ASP A 44 -20.42 14.38 10.61
CA ASP A 44 -20.90 15.21 11.73
C ASP A 44 -21.50 16.55 11.23
N GLU A 45 -21.01 17.07 10.10
CA GLU A 45 -21.54 18.29 9.43
C GLU A 45 -22.97 18.12 8.88
N GLY A 46 -23.54 16.92 8.91
CA GLY A 46 -24.88 16.63 8.38
C GLY A 46 -26.06 16.95 9.29
N THR A 47 -25.86 17.30 10.57
CA THR A 47 -26.97 17.32 11.55
C THR A 47 -27.55 18.68 11.93
N ASP A 48 -27.07 19.82 11.42
CA ASP A 48 -27.53 21.12 11.94
C ASP A 48 -27.85 22.15 10.82
N ASN A 49 -29.17 22.35 10.63
CA ASN A 49 -29.83 23.59 10.15
C ASN A 49 -29.92 23.96 8.64
N THR A 50 -31.18 23.95 8.17
CA THR A 50 -31.88 24.95 7.30
C THR A 50 -32.12 24.66 5.80
N SER A 51 -33.42 24.59 5.43
CA SER A 51 -34.05 24.93 4.13
C SER A 51 -33.69 24.19 2.83
N GLY A 52 -34.18 22.95 2.70
CA GLY A 52 -35.22 22.55 1.72
C GLY A 52 -35.02 22.58 0.19
N ASN A 53 -34.11 23.34 -0.43
CA ASN A 53 -34.03 23.39 -1.91
C ASN A 53 -32.61 23.44 -2.54
N ILE A 54 -31.54 23.55 -1.74
CA ILE A 54 -30.13 23.52 -2.23
C ILE A 54 -29.44 22.16 -1.99
N LYS A 55 -29.97 21.31 -1.09
CA LYS A 55 -29.34 20.06 -0.67
C LYS A 55 -29.13 19.01 -1.77
N VAL A 56 -29.92 18.99 -2.84
CA VAL A 56 -29.90 17.86 -3.80
C VAL A 56 -28.68 17.84 -4.72
N LEU A 57 -27.99 18.98 -4.90
CA LEU A 57 -26.81 19.07 -5.77
C LEU A 57 -25.49 18.95 -4.98
N GLU A 58 -25.44 19.46 -3.74
CA GLU A 58 -24.31 19.29 -2.81
C GLU A 58 -24.18 17.84 -2.32
N ASP A 59 -25.30 17.16 -2.05
CA ASP A 59 -25.32 15.77 -1.56
C ASP A 59 -24.68 14.79 -2.56
N GLY A 60 -24.69 15.10 -3.86
CA GLY A 60 -23.99 14.29 -4.87
C GLY A 60 -22.47 14.44 -4.85
N ALA A 61 -21.97 15.65 -4.58
CA ALA A 61 -20.53 15.94 -4.49
C ALA A 61 -19.94 15.37 -3.19
N ASP A 62 -20.64 15.53 -2.07
CA ASP A 62 -20.23 15.02 -0.76
C ASP A 62 -20.22 13.49 -0.72
N MET A 63 -21.21 12.84 -1.34
CA MET A 63 -21.23 11.38 -1.48
C MET A 63 -20.08 10.86 -2.33
N MET A 64 -19.75 11.56 -3.43
CA MET A 64 -18.62 11.19 -4.30
C MET A 64 -17.28 11.34 -3.57
N GLU A 65 -17.10 12.42 -2.81
CA GLU A 65 -15.90 12.64 -2.00
C GLU A 65 -15.75 11.54 -0.92
N LYS A 66 -16.83 11.23 -0.21
CA LYS A 66 -16.86 10.17 0.79
C LYS A 66 -16.56 8.79 0.21
N GLU A 67 -17.10 8.48 -0.97
CA GLU A 67 -16.79 7.23 -1.67
C GLU A 67 -15.30 7.19 -2.05
N ASN A 68 -14.75 8.29 -2.59
CA ASN A 68 -13.33 8.38 -2.94
C ASN A 68 -12.43 8.20 -1.70
N LEU A 69 -12.71 8.89 -0.60
CA LEU A 69 -11.99 8.73 0.67
C LEU A 69 -12.08 7.29 1.21
N SER A 70 -13.25 6.66 1.10
CA SER A 70 -13.45 5.26 1.50
C SER A 70 -12.62 4.31 0.63
N GLN A 71 -12.57 4.54 -0.68
CA GLN A 71 -11.72 3.78 -1.59
C GLN A 71 -10.23 3.97 -1.27
N LEU A 72 -9.80 5.21 -0.99
CA LEU A 72 -8.44 5.52 -0.57
C LEU A 72 -8.07 4.81 0.74
N ALA A 73 -8.94 4.85 1.75
CA ALA A 73 -8.76 4.14 3.01
C ALA A 73 -8.61 2.63 2.78
N SER A 74 -9.46 2.03 1.94
CA SER A 74 -9.40 0.60 1.62
C SER A 74 -8.07 0.23 0.94
N ARG A 75 -7.59 1.05 0.00
CA ARG A 75 -6.29 0.87 -0.66
C ARG A 75 -5.15 0.97 0.36
N GLN A 76 -5.23 1.92 1.28
CA GLN A 76 -4.23 2.12 2.32
C GLN A 76 -4.18 0.95 3.31
N GLN A 77 -5.33 0.40 3.71
CA GLN A 77 -5.39 -0.82 4.53
C GLN A 77 -4.73 -2.01 3.82
N LYS A 78 -5.04 -2.21 2.53
CA LYS A 78 -4.40 -3.27 1.74
C LYS A 78 -2.89 -3.08 1.67
N PHE A 79 -2.43 -1.84 1.49
CA PHE A 79 -1.01 -1.51 1.47
C PHE A 79 -0.32 -1.83 2.81
N MET A 80 -0.94 -1.49 3.95
CA MET A 80 -0.44 -1.85 5.27
C MET A 80 -0.31 -3.37 5.44
N VAL A 81 -1.34 -4.14 5.07
CA VAL A 81 -1.30 -5.60 5.12
C VAL A 81 -0.17 -6.16 4.24
N GLN A 82 0.09 -5.57 3.08
CA GLN A 82 1.20 -5.99 2.22
C GLN A 82 2.57 -5.69 2.85
N LEU A 83 2.72 -4.57 3.56
CA LEU A 83 3.94 -4.24 4.30
C LEU A 83 4.16 -5.19 5.48
N GLU A 84 3.12 -5.53 6.24
CA GLU A 84 3.20 -6.52 7.32
C GLU A 84 3.59 -7.90 6.78
N ASN A 85 3.01 -8.33 5.66
CA ASN A 85 3.41 -9.56 4.99
C ASN A 85 4.87 -9.52 4.51
N ALA A 86 5.35 -8.37 4.04
CA ALA A 86 6.74 -8.20 3.66
C ALA A 86 7.67 -8.37 4.88
N MET A 87 7.32 -7.82 6.04
CA MET A 87 8.06 -8.04 7.29
C MET A 87 8.12 -9.52 7.69
N VAL A 88 7.01 -10.25 7.56
CA VAL A 88 7.00 -11.71 7.84
C VAL A 88 7.96 -12.44 6.90
N ARG A 89 8.02 -12.06 5.62
CA ARG A 89 8.97 -12.67 4.67
C ARG A 89 10.42 -12.34 4.94
N ILE A 90 10.70 -11.14 5.45
CA ILE A 90 12.03 -10.75 5.90
C ILE A 90 12.47 -11.67 7.03
N LYS A 91 11.61 -11.87 8.03
CA LYS A 91 11.88 -12.80 9.15
C LYS A 91 12.06 -14.25 8.70
N ASN A 92 11.29 -14.69 7.70
CA ASN A 92 11.43 -16.02 7.11
C ASN A 92 12.61 -16.13 6.14
N GLY A 93 13.22 -15.01 5.75
CA GLY A 93 14.30 -14.97 4.77
C GLY A 93 13.89 -15.22 3.32
N THR A 94 12.59 -15.20 3.01
CA THR A 94 12.05 -15.39 1.65
C THR A 94 11.75 -14.06 0.96
N TYR A 95 12.17 -12.95 1.55
CA TYR A 95 11.95 -11.62 0.99
C TYR A 95 12.79 -11.41 -0.27
N GLY A 96 12.19 -10.78 -1.27
CA GLY A 96 12.85 -10.52 -2.55
C GLY A 96 12.85 -11.68 -3.54
N ILE A 97 12.13 -12.77 -3.24
CA ILE A 97 11.91 -13.88 -4.18
C ILE A 97 10.56 -13.65 -4.89
N CYS A 98 10.57 -13.68 -6.21
CA CYS A 98 9.36 -13.56 -7.02
C CYS A 98 8.48 -14.79 -6.84
N VAL A 99 7.18 -14.61 -6.55
CA VAL A 99 6.25 -15.72 -6.34
C VAL A 99 5.96 -16.50 -7.62
N ASP A 100 5.93 -15.84 -8.78
CA ASP A 100 5.64 -16.53 -10.05
C ASP A 100 6.87 -17.24 -10.63
N THR A 101 8.03 -16.58 -10.55
CA THR A 101 9.24 -17.04 -11.26
C THR A 101 10.27 -17.69 -10.35
N GLY A 102 10.14 -17.57 -9.02
CA GLY A 102 11.14 -18.04 -8.05
C GLY A 102 12.49 -17.33 -8.14
N LYS A 103 12.61 -16.28 -8.99
CA LYS A 103 13.86 -15.53 -9.19
C LYS A 103 13.99 -14.39 -8.19
N LEU A 104 15.22 -13.99 -7.89
CA LEU A 104 15.53 -12.82 -7.08
C LEU A 104 15.04 -11.53 -7.78
N ILE A 105 14.29 -10.68 -7.07
CA ILE A 105 13.82 -9.36 -7.51
C ILE A 105 14.93 -8.36 -7.26
N SER A 106 15.32 -7.55 -8.25
CA SER A 106 16.38 -6.53 -8.12
C SER A 106 16.20 -5.60 -6.91
N LYS A 107 17.31 -5.32 -6.21
CA LYS A 107 17.37 -4.46 -5.01
C LYS A 107 16.74 -3.09 -5.25
N GLU A 108 17.03 -2.47 -6.40
CA GLU A 108 16.49 -1.15 -6.79
C GLU A 108 14.95 -1.14 -6.80
N ARG A 109 14.33 -2.22 -7.26
CA ARG A 109 12.87 -2.35 -7.28
C ARG A 109 12.30 -2.48 -5.88
N LEU A 110 12.93 -3.27 -5.02
CA LEU A 110 12.48 -3.41 -3.62
C LEU A 110 12.67 -2.12 -2.83
N LYS A 111 13.70 -1.32 -3.13
CA LYS A 111 13.87 0.04 -2.55
C LYS A 111 12.74 0.98 -2.98
N ALA A 112 12.37 0.98 -4.27
CA ALA A 112 11.25 1.77 -4.77
C ALA A 112 9.92 1.30 -4.18
N VAL A 113 9.65 -0.01 -4.26
CA VAL A 113 8.36 -0.61 -3.93
C VAL A 113 8.57 -1.89 -3.07
N PRO A 114 8.71 -1.75 -1.74
CA PRO A 114 9.12 -2.85 -0.86
C PRO A 114 8.00 -3.88 -0.60
N HIS A 115 6.77 -3.57 -0.98
CA HIS A 115 5.64 -4.51 -0.88
C HIS A 115 5.50 -5.41 -2.13
N THR A 116 6.27 -5.18 -3.21
CA THR A 116 6.06 -5.97 -4.44
C THR A 116 6.54 -7.39 -4.28
N MET A 117 5.69 -8.33 -4.66
CA MET A 117 5.98 -9.77 -4.67
C MET A 117 6.36 -10.30 -6.05
N HIS A 118 6.12 -9.50 -7.08
CA HIS A 118 6.23 -9.89 -8.47
C HIS A 118 7.42 -9.19 -9.09
N SER A 119 8.25 -9.90 -9.86
CA SER A 119 9.32 -9.31 -10.66
C SER A 119 8.79 -8.39 -11.77
N ILE A 120 9.68 -7.62 -12.42
CA ILE A 120 9.30 -6.77 -13.56
C ILE A 120 8.75 -7.64 -14.68
N GLU A 121 9.40 -8.79 -14.96
CA GLU A 121 8.94 -9.78 -15.94
C GLU A 121 7.51 -10.28 -15.67
N ALA A 122 7.19 -10.60 -14.42
CA ALA A 122 5.86 -11.07 -14.04
C ALA A 122 4.81 -9.97 -14.22
N LYS A 123 5.12 -8.73 -13.81
CA LYS A 123 4.21 -7.59 -13.97
C LYS A 123 3.97 -7.24 -15.44
N LEU A 124 5.00 -7.36 -16.29
CA LEU A 124 4.90 -7.09 -17.74
C LEU A 124 4.02 -8.13 -18.47
N LYS A 125 4.03 -9.39 -17.99
CA LYS A 125 3.10 -10.43 -18.48
C LYS A 125 1.66 -10.15 -18.06
N GLN A 126 1.44 -9.65 -16.84
CA GLN A 126 0.11 -9.35 -16.31
C GLN A 126 -0.55 -8.15 -16.98
N SER A 127 0.22 -7.11 -17.36
CA SER A 127 -0.31 -5.90 -17.99
C SER A 127 -0.63 -6.03 -19.48
N ARG A 128 -0.34 -7.19 -20.08
CA ARG A 128 -0.54 -7.44 -21.52
C ARG A 128 -1.84 -8.22 -21.82
N ASN A 129 -2.70 -8.40 -20.81
CA ASN A 129 -3.99 -9.09 -20.89
C ASN A 129 -5.08 -8.22 -20.25
#